data_AF-A0AAD0B3P2-F1
#
_entry.id   AF-A0AAD0B3P2-F1
#
_cell.length_a   1.000
_cell.length_b   1.000
_cell.length_c   1.000
_cell.angle_alpha   90.00
_cell.angle_beta   90.00
_cell.angle_gamma   90.00
#
_symmetry.space_group_name_H-M   'P 1'
#
loop_
_entity.id
_entity.type
_entity.pdbx_description
1 polymer ?
#
loop_
_entity_poly.entity_id
_entity_poly.type
_entity_poly.pdbx_seq_one_letter_code
_entity_poly.pdbx_strand_id
1 'polypeptide(L)'
;MAKILTLTLNPAVDITIGLDSLRPGHVNRSQAQHSHAAGKGLNVAQVLADLGHTVTVSGFLGQDNLQAFEALIDWRGFCDCFVRVPGETRSNLKLVEADGRVTDINGLGPEVDAAARDALLRLLRQEAPGHDAVVVAGSLPRGISPQWFGDLLDELKAMGLKVALDTSGQALRVGLQSLPWLVKPNTEELGEALGTPVDDASQQRLAARQLLDEGVEHVVVSAGEHGVRWFAHDFTLAAVPPKVKVASTVGAGDSLVAGMVHGLLQGEAASRTLARATAIAAQAVTQVGFGINDHDQLARLQAAVSLTEQQEGCQ
;
A
#
# COMPACT_ATOMS: atom_id res chain seq x y z
N MET A 1 16.98 11.05 6.97
CA MET A 1 16.09 9.86 6.95
C MET A 1 14.93 10.15 7.88
N ALA A 2 13.71 9.90 7.41
CA ALA A 2 12.48 10.16 8.16
C ALA A 2 12.09 8.98 9.06
N LYS A 3 11.29 9.27 10.09
CA LYS A 3 10.59 8.29 10.93
C LYS A 3 9.16 8.13 10.40
N ILE A 4 8.79 6.95 9.94
CA ILE A 4 7.52 6.72 9.23
C ILE A 4 6.69 5.67 9.96
N LEU A 5 5.42 5.99 10.20
CA LEU A 5 4.44 5.05 10.70
C LEU A 5 3.75 4.37 9.50
N THR A 6 3.58 3.06 9.52
CA THR A 6 2.73 2.36 8.57
C THR A 6 1.57 1.71 9.31
N LEU A 7 0.35 1.96 8.85
CA LEU A 7 -0.88 1.50 9.46
C LEU A 7 -1.58 0.51 8.54
N THR A 8 -1.65 -0.76 8.97
CA THR A 8 -2.36 -1.84 8.27
C THR A 8 -3.51 -2.33 9.16
N LEU A 9 -4.74 -1.86 8.89
CA LEU A 9 -5.89 -2.21 9.75
C LEU A 9 -6.36 -3.65 9.57
N ASN A 10 -6.14 -4.27 8.40
CA ASN A 10 -6.57 -5.64 8.11
C ASN A 10 -5.42 -6.46 7.46
N PRO A 11 -4.33 -6.73 8.22
CA PRO A 11 -3.24 -7.56 7.74
C PRO A 11 -3.72 -9.00 7.49
N ALA A 12 -2.88 -9.79 6.84
CA ALA A 12 -3.20 -11.17 6.49
C ALA A 12 -1.98 -12.08 6.62
N VAL A 13 -2.22 -13.36 6.87
CA VAL A 13 -1.24 -14.41 6.65
C VAL A 13 -1.48 -14.95 5.23
N ASP A 14 -0.58 -14.66 4.31
CA ASP A 14 -0.69 -15.16 2.94
C ASP A 14 -0.10 -16.57 2.89
N ILE A 15 -0.97 -17.54 2.59
CA ILE A 15 -0.66 -18.96 2.51
C ILE A 15 -0.77 -19.40 1.06
N THR A 16 0.36 -19.74 0.45
CA THR A 16 0.42 -20.30 -0.91
C THR A 16 0.55 -21.81 -0.83
N ILE A 17 -0.38 -22.52 -1.47
CA ILE A 17 -0.48 -23.98 -1.49
C ILE A 17 -0.32 -24.46 -2.93
N GLY A 18 0.72 -25.25 -3.19
CA GLY A 18 0.93 -25.92 -4.46
C GLY A 18 0.11 -27.20 -4.56
N LEU A 19 -0.60 -27.38 -5.67
CA LEU A 19 -1.45 -28.53 -5.97
C LEU A 19 -1.15 -29.05 -7.39
N ASP A 20 -1.35 -30.35 -7.64
CA ASP A 20 -1.37 -30.85 -9.03
C ASP A 20 -2.54 -30.21 -9.80
N SER A 21 -3.75 -30.39 -9.27
CA SER A 21 -4.96 -29.72 -9.75
C SER A 21 -6.00 -29.67 -8.63
N LEU A 22 -6.75 -28.57 -8.57
CA LEU A 22 -7.83 -28.38 -7.62
C LEU A 22 -9.05 -29.20 -8.05
N ARG A 23 -9.49 -30.12 -7.18
CA ARG A 23 -10.68 -30.96 -7.40
C ARG A 23 -11.79 -30.56 -6.42
N PRO A 24 -12.78 -29.74 -6.83
CA PRO A 24 -13.90 -29.35 -5.99
C PRO A 24 -14.68 -30.57 -5.47
N GLY A 25 -15.08 -30.55 -4.21
CA GLY A 25 -15.80 -31.67 -3.57
C GLY A 25 -14.93 -32.86 -3.17
N HIS A 26 -13.61 -32.81 -3.41
CA HIS A 26 -12.67 -33.87 -3.06
C HIS A 26 -11.61 -33.41 -2.06
N VAL A 27 -10.93 -34.38 -1.43
CA VAL A 27 -9.72 -34.13 -0.65
C VAL A 27 -8.56 -33.85 -1.59
N ASN A 28 -7.96 -32.67 -1.46
CA ASN A 28 -6.79 -32.24 -2.23
C ASN A 28 -5.57 -32.30 -1.30
N ARG A 29 -4.46 -32.88 -1.76
CA ARG A 29 -3.20 -32.94 -1.01
C ARG A 29 -2.23 -31.92 -1.57
N SER A 30 -1.64 -31.11 -0.70
CA SER A 30 -0.62 -30.14 -1.08
C SER A 30 0.70 -30.83 -1.43
N GLN A 31 1.40 -30.26 -2.41
CA GLN A 31 2.79 -30.60 -2.75
C GLN A 31 3.78 -29.74 -1.98
N ALA A 32 3.41 -28.47 -1.77
CA ALA A 32 4.17 -27.49 -1.02
C ALA A 32 3.22 -26.50 -0.34
N GLN A 33 3.67 -25.91 0.74
CA GLN A 33 2.96 -24.85 1.45
C GLN A 33 3.95 -23.81 1.96
N HIS A 34 3.67 -22.55 1.69
CA HIS A 34 4.43 -21.41 2.19
C HIS A 34 3.47 -20.43 2.87
N SER A 35 3.89 -19.86 4.00
CA SER A 35 3.10 -18.90 4.76
C SER A 35 3.98 -17.71 5.11
N HIS A 36 3.46 -16.49 4.99
CA HIS A 36 4.17 -15.28 5.36
C HIS A 36 3.20 -14.19 5.82
N ALA A 37 3.71 -13.29 6.66
CA ALA A 37 2.98 -12.09 7.04
C ALA A 37 2.82 -11.17 5.83
N ALA A 38 1.61 -10.71 5.62
CA ALA A 38 1.21 -9.87 4.51
C ALA A 38 0.30 -8.73 4.97
N GLY A 39 0.23 -7.70 4.13
CA GLY A 39 -0.58 -6.52 4.37
C GLY A 39 0.07 -5.32 3.70
N LYS A 40 -0.73 -4.52 2.98
CA LYS A 40 -0.19 -3.43 2.16
C LYS A 40 0.76 -2.50 2.95
N GLY A 41 0.38 -2.07 4.16
CA GLY A 41 1.24 -1.23 4.99
C GLY A 41 2.52 -1.93 5.48
N LEU A 42 2.48 -3.23 5.76
CA LEU A 42 3.68 -4.03 6.08
C LEU A 42 4.61 -4.18 4.87
N ASN A 43 4.05 -4.30 3.66
CA ASN A 43 4.83 -4.32 2.42
C ASN A 43 5.52 -2.97 2.19
N VAL A 44 4.79 -1.86 2.38
CA VAL A 44 5.34 -0.51 2.35
C VAL A 44 6.46 -0.35 3.39
N ALA A 45 6.25 -0.84 4.62
CA ALA A 45 7.23 -0.77 5.70
C ALA A 45 8.57 -1.42 5.33
N GLN A 46 8.52 -2.60 4.71
CA GLN A 46 9.72 -3.31 4.24
C GLN A 46 10.51 -2.47 3.24
N VAL A 47 9.86 -1.95 2.21
CA VAL A 47 10.50 -1.12 1.18
C VAL A 47 11.04 0.20 1.76
N LEU A 48 10.29 0.87 2.65
CA LEU A 48 10.76 2.10 3.30
C LEU A 48 12.00 1.87 4.17
N ALA A 49 12.06 0.74 4.87
CA ALA A 49 13.24 0.39 5.66
C ALA A 49 14.46 0.05 4.77
N ASP A 50 14.26 -0.59 3.60
CA ASP A 50 15.35 -0.79 2.63
C ASP A 50 15.86 0.54 2.04
N LEU A 51 14.99 1.56 1.98
CA LEU A 51 15.34 2.93 1.61
C LEU A 51 15.99 3.73 2.77
N GLY A 52 16.19 3.10 3.93
CA GLY A 52 16.92 3.64 5.08
C GLY A 52 16.06 4.42 6.07
N HIS A 53 14.73 4.34 6.00
CA HIS A 53 13.84 4.97 6.97
C HIS A 53 13.72 4.15 8.27
N THR A 54 13.46 4.85 9.37
CA THR A 54 13.03 4.18 10.61
C THR A 54 11.52 3.96 10.55
N VAL A 55 11.08 2.73 10.75
CA VAL A 55 9.68 2.34 10.54
C VAL A 55 9.04 1.80 11.81
N THR A 56 7.86 2.32 12.11
CA THR A 56 6.93 1.82 13.11
C THR A 56 5.75 1.17 12.39
N VAL A 57 5.34 -0.02 12.80
CA VAL A 57 4.21 -0.75 12.20
C VAL A 57 3.06 -0.83 13.19
N SER A 58 1.84 -0.57 12.73
CA SER A 58 0.65 -0.54 13.59
C SER A 58 -0.59 -1.03 12.85
N GLY A 59 -1.66 -1.29 13.62
CA GLY A 59 -2.94 -1.79 13.15
C GLY A 59 -3.53 -2.81 14.13
N PHE A 60 -4.22 -3.81 13.59
CA PHE A 60 -4.80 -4.91 14.37
C PHE A 60 -4.19 -6.25 13.98
N LEU A 61 -3.82 -7.06 14.97
CA LEU A 61 -3.45 -8.47 14.77
C LEU A 61 -4.31 -9.37 15.64
N GLY A 62 -4.83 -10.45 15.08
CA GLY A 62 -5.43 -11.50 15.88
C GLY A 62 -4.36 -12.21 16.70
N GLN A 63 -4.61 -12.38 17.99
CA GLN A 63 -3.64 -12.93 18.95
C GLN A 63 -3.36 -14.44 18.77
N ASP A 64 -4.21 -15.16 18.04
CA ASP A 64 -4.15 -16.63 17.97
C ASP A 64 -3.18 -17.15 16.88
N ASN A 65 -2.63 -16.29 16.01
CA ASN A 65 -1.72 -16.68 14.92
C ASN A 65 -0.62 -15.64 14.60
N LEU A 66 0.03 -15.08 15.64
CA LEU A 66 0.99 -13.97 15.54
C LEU A 66 2.36 -14.33 14.92
N GLN A 67 2.73 -15.61 14.91
CA GLN A 67 4.11 -16.05 14.69
C GLN A 67 4.77 -15.47 13.43
N ALA A 68 4.05 -15.41 12.31
CA ALA A 68 4.59 -14.88 11.05
C ALA A 68 4.86 -13.37 11.11
N PHE A 69 4.03 -12.62 11.85
CA PHE A 69 4.18 -11.17 12.02
C PHE A 69 5.31 -10.84 12.96
N GLU A 70 5.37 -11.52 14.11
CA GLU A 70 6.46 -11.33 15.09
C GLU A 70 7.81 -11.65 14.46
N ALA A 71 7.92 -12.75 13.73
CA ALA A 71 9.15 -13.10 13.01
C ALA A 71 9.57 -12.04 11.98
N LEU A 72 8.62 -11.47 11.22
CA LEU A 72 8.91 -10.41 10.26
C LEU A 72 9.35 -9.11 10.96
N ILE A 73 8.61 -8.70 12.00
CA ILE A 73 8.87 -7.47 12.77
C ILE A 73 10.25 -7.55 13.42
N ASP A 74 10.57 -8.67 14.06
CA ASP A 74 11.86 -8.92 14.70
C ASP A 74 13.00 -8.93 13.68
N TRP A 75 12.82 -9.65 12.57
CA TRP A 75 13.83 -9.74 11.51
C TRP A 75 14.14 -8.37 10.88
N ARG A 76 13.11 -7.53 10.71
CA ARG A 76 13.26 -6.17 10.16
C ARG A 76 13.68 -5.13 11.20
N GLY A 77 13.58 -5.44 12.49
CA GLY A 77 13.79 -4.48 13.56
C GLY A 77 12.75 -3.35 13.58
N PHE A 78 11.51 -3.64 13.21
CA PHE A 78 10.43 -2.64 13.26
C PHE A 78 9.99 -2.36 14.70
N CYS A 79 9.57 -1.13 14.96
CA CYS A 79 8.85 -0.83 16.20
C CYS A 79 7.42 -1.37 16.08
N ASP A 80 7.07 -2.34 16.93
CA ASP A 80 5.75 -2.99 16.95
C ASP A 80 4.75 -2.18 17.78
N CYS A 81 3.79 -1.58 17.08
CA CYS A 81 2.65 -0.89 17.67
C CYS A 81 1.33 -1.50 17.19
N PHE A 82 1.25 -2.81 16.99
CA PHE A 82 -0.03 -3.48 16.70
C PHE A 82 -0.87 -3.69 17.97
N VAL A 83 -2.17 -3.42 17.87
CA VAL A 83 -3.15 -3.82 18.88
C VAL A 83 -3.53 -5.28 18.63
N ARG A 84 -3.36 -6.11 19.65
CA ARG A 84 -3.77 -7.51 19.61
C ARG A 84 -5.26 -7.61 19.93
N VAL A 85 -6.00 -8.35 19.10
CA VAL A 85 -7.45 -8.57 19.23
C VAL A 85 -7.75 -10.07 19.34
N PRO A 86 -8.89 -10.47 19.96
CA PRO A 86 -9.28 -11.87 20.03
C PRO A 86 -9.43 -12.51 18.64
N GLY A 87 -9.07 -13.79 18.52
CA GLY A 87 -9.15 -14.55 17.28
C GLY A 87 -7.87 -14.50 16.44
N GLU A 88 -7.99 -14.93 15.19
CA GLU A 88 -6.89 -14.98 14.23
C GLU A 88 -6.89 -13.75 13.31
N THR A 89 -5.69 -13.29 12.95
CA THR A 89 -5.49 -12.49 11.74
C THR A 89 -5.93 -13.33 10.55
N ARG A 90 -6.63 -12.74 9.56
CA ARG A 90 -7.11 -13.54 8.41
C ARG A 90 -5.97 -14.25 7.71
N SER A 91 -6.29 -15.40 7.16
CA SER A 91 -5.44 -16.04 6.15
C SER A 91 -6.00 -15.79 4.76
N ASN A 92 -5.15 -15.43 3.81
CA ASN A 92 -5.49 -15.51 2.38
C ASN A 92 -4.85 -16.77 1.81
N LEU A 93 -5.63 -17.59 1.12
CA LEU A 93 -5.16 -18.84 0.53
C LEU A 93 -4.99 -18.63 -0.97
N LYS A 94 -3.78 -18.89 -1.48
CA LYS A 94 -3.48 -18.96 -2.90
C LYS A 94 -3.25 -20.41 -3.29
N LEU A 95 -4.20 -21.00 -4.00
CA LEU A 95 -4.08 -22.37 -4.53
C LEU A 95 -3.47 -22.31 -5.91
N VAL A 96 -2.23 -22.78 -6.07
CA VAL A 96 -1.48 -22.75 -7.33
C VAL A 96 -1.45 -24.16 -7.91
N GLU A 97 -2.12 -24.35 -9.04
CA GLU A 97 -2.14 -25.62 -9.79
C GLU A 97 -0.88 -25.78 -10.66
N ALA A 98 -0.51 -27.02 -10.98
CA ALA A 98 0.69 -27.32 -11.78
C ALA A 98 0.62 -26.76 -13.22
N ASP A 99 -0.59 -26.49 -13.72
CA ASP A 99 -0.82 -25.83 -15.02
C ASP A 99 -0.81 -24.29 -14.96
N GLY A 100 -0.53 -23.73 -13.78
CA GLY A 100 -0.39 -22.30 -13.56
C GLY A 100 -1.68 -21.58 -13.22
N ARG A 101 -2.83 -22.26 -13.16
CA ARG A 101 -4.05 -21.64 -12.61
C ARG A 101 -3.87 -21.31 -11.13
N VAL A 102 -4.43 -20.16 -10.73
CA VAL A 102 -4.42 -19.69 -9.34
C VAL A 102 -5.85 -19.42 -8.88
N THR A 103 -6.22 -19.96 -7.73
CA THR A 103 -7.47 -19.63 -7.03
C THR A 103 -7.15 -18.91 -5.73
N ASP A 104 -7.69 -17.70 -5.57
CA ASP A 104 -7.51 -16.87 -4.37
C ASP A 104 -8.76 -16.93 -3.47
N ILE A 105 -8.56 -17.23 -2.18
CA ILE A 105 -9.61 -17.23 -1.16
C ILE A 105 -9.17 -16.32 -0.01
N ASN A 106 -9.85 -15.19 0.16
CA ASN A 106 -9.52 -14.23 1.20
C ASN A 106 -10.35 -14.45 2.47
N GLY A 107 -9.68 -14.51 3.62
CA GLY A 107 -10.33 -14.58 4.92
C GLY A 107 -10.99 -13.25 5.34
N LEU A 108 -11.99 -13.34 6.22
CA LEU A 108 -12.78 -12.19 6.69
C LEU A 108 -12.04 -11.27 7.68
N GLY A 109 -11.02 -11.81 8.36
CA GLY A 109 -10.23 -11.10 9.37
C GLY A 109 -10.91 -11.06 10.74
N PRO A 110 -10.19 -10.58 11.76
CA PRO A 110 -10.75 -10.43 13.08
C PRO A 110 -11.89 -9.39 13.07
N GLU A 111 -12.79 -9.50 14.03
CA GLU A 111 -13.80 -8.47 14.29
C GLU A 111 -13.25 -7.50 15.34
N VAL A 112 -13.15 -6.22 14.96
CA VAL A 112 -12.59 -5.18 15.81
C VAL A 112 -13.72 -4.51 16.60
N ASP A 113 -13.69 -4.70 17.92
CA ASP A 113 -14.65 -4.09 18.84
C ASP A 113 -14.28 -2.64 19.21
N ALA A 114 -15.12 -2.00 20.03
CA ALA A 114 -14.89 -0.63 20.49
C ALA A 114 -13.64 -0.49 21.34
N ALA A 115 -13.35 -1.47 22.20
CA ALA A 115 -12.20 -1.43 23.09
C ALA A 115 -10.88 -1.48 22.30
N ALA A 116 -10.82 -2.31 21.26
CA ALA A 116 -9.69 -2.39 20.33
C ALA A 116 -9.50 -1.09 19.55
N ARG A 117 -10.58 -0.49 19.03
CA ARG A 117 -10.52 0.83 18.37
C ARG A 117 -9.95 1.90 19.29
N ASP A 118 -10.44 1.99 20.52
CA ASP A 118 -9.97 2.96 21.50
C ASP A 118 -8.51 2.70 21.92
N ALA A 119 -8.12 1.42 22.01
CA ALA A 119 -6.74 1.03 22.28
C ALA A 119 -5.80 1.49 21.16
N LEU A 120 -6.21 1.32 19.90
CA LEU A 120 -5.41 1.77 18.76
C LEU A 120 -5.27 3.29 18.75
N LEU A 121 -6.36 4.04 18.96
CA LEU A 121 -6.28 5.52 19.03
C LEU A 121 -5.38 5.99 20.17
N ARG A 122 -5.47 5.37 21.37
CA ARG A 122 -4.57 5.72 22.48
C ARG A 122 -3.11 5.43 22.14
N LEU A 123 -2.83 4.28 21.55
CA LEU A 123 -1.48 3.89 21.14
C LEU A 123 -0.94 4.86 20.09
N LEU A 124 -1.73 5.21 19.08
CA LEU A 124 -1.34 6.17 18.05
C LEU A 124 -1.06 7.56 18.65
N ARG A 125 -1.88 8.05 19.58
CA ARG A 125 -1.62 9.33 20.28
C ARG A 125 -0.29 9.34 21.05
N GLN A 126 0.14 8.19 21.54
CA GLN A 126 1.39 8.03 22.28
C GLN A 126 2.59 7.91 21.35
N GLU A 127 2.48 7.13 20.29
CA GLU A 127 3.60 6.73 19.44
C GLU A 127 3.78 7.61 18.19
N ALA A 128 2.71 8.16 17.65
CA ALA A 128 2.75 9.03 16.46
C ALA A 128 3.63 10.29 16.63
N PRO A 129 3.67 10.98 17.80
CA PRO A 129 4.54 12.13 17.97
C PRO A 129 6.01 11.85 17.57
N GLY A 130 6.55 12.73 16.73
CA GLY A 130 7.91 12.59 16.19
C GLY A 130 8.04 11.73 14.93
N HIS A 131 6.94 11.22 14.38
CA HIS A 131 6.91 10.69 13.01
C HIS A 131 6.69 11.84 12.00
N ASP A 132 7.29 11.72 10.82
CA ASP A 132 7.17 12.70 9.74
C ASP A 132 5.95 12.44 8.84
N ALA A 133 5.55 11.17 8.74
CA ALA A 133 4.48 10.71 7.87
C ALA A 133 3.84 9.43 8.42
N VAL A 134 2.62 9.16 7.95
CA VAL A 134 1.94 7.88 8.12
C VAL A 134 1.43 7.36 6.77
N VAL A 135 1.74 6.10 6.47
CA VAL A 135 1.16 5.40 5.33
C VAL A 135 0.02 4.53 5.83
N VAL A 136 -1.21 4.85 5.45
CA VAL A 136 -2.41 4.08 5.76
C VAL A 136 -2.77 3.27 4.53
N ALA A 137 -2.61 1.96 4.61
CA ALA A 137 -2.77 1.10 3.44
C ALA A 137 -3.52 -0.21 3.73
N GLY A 138 -4.34 -0.63 2.75
CA GLY A 138 -5.10 -1.88 2.79
C GLY A 138 -6.59 -1.70 3.06
N SER A 139 -7.30 -2.82 3.12
CA SER A 139 -8.74 -2.88 3.38
C SER A 139 -9.07 -2.68 4.88
N LEU A 140 -10.31 -2.32 5.19
CA LEU A 140 -10.80 -2.28 6.57
C LEU A 140 -11.17 -3.69 7.06
N PRO A 141 -10.94 -4.03 8.35
CA PRO A 141 -11.44 -5.27 8.95
C PRO A 141 -12.90 -5.11 9.37
N ARG A 142 -13.54 -6.22 9.76
CA ARG A 142 -14.90 -6.19 10.31
C ARG A 142 -14.92 -5.38 11.61
N GLY A 143 -16.02 -4.66 11.84
CA GLY A 143 -16.16 -3.79 13.02
C GLY A 143 -15.54 -2.40 12.88
N ILE A 144 -14.82 -2.12 11.78
CA ILE A 144 -14.39 -0.76 11.45
C ILE A 144 -15.38 -0.14 10.46
N SER A 145 -16.07 0.92 10.91
CA SER A 145 -16.95 1.69 10.03
C SER A 145 -16.15 2.68 9.17
N PRO A 146 -16.63 3.03 7.98
CA PRO A 146 -16.02 4.09 7.18
C PRO A 146 -15.92 5.42 7.93
N GLN A 147 -16.92 5.77 8.74
CA GLN A 147 -16.89 7.00 9.55
C GLN A 147 -15.71 6.99 10.54
N TRP A 148 -15.56 5.91 11.31
CA TRP A 148 -14.44 5.80 12.25
C TRP A 148 -13.09 5.87 11.53
N PHE A 149 -13.00 5.30 10.32
CA PHE A 149 -11.80 5.39 9.51
C PHE A 149 -11.48 6.83 9.07
N GLY A 150 -12.49 7.61 8.66
CA GLY A 150 -12.32 9.04 8.39
C GLY A 150 -11.86 9.81 9.63
N ASP A 151 -12.51 9.60 10.77
CA ASP A 151 -12.14 10.26 12.04
C ASP A 151 -10.68 9.95 12.44
N LEU A 152 -10.23 8.71 12.22
CA LEU A 152 -8.84 8.30 12.44
C LEU A 152 -7.87 9.07 11.53
N LEU A 153 -8.18 9.24 10.23
CA LEU A 153 -7.33 9.97 9.30
C LEU A 153 -7.23 11.45 9.68
N ASP A 154 -8.35 12.06 10.06
CA ASP A 154 -8.39 13.45 10.54
C ASP A 154 -7.54 13.63 11.81
N GLU A 155 -7.60 12.66 12.72
CA GLU A 155 -6.79 12.67 13.93
C GLU A 155 -5.28 12.56 13.62
N LEU A 156 -4.89 11.65 12.72
CA LEU A 156 -3.49 11.51 12.29
C LEU A 156 -2.96 12.81 11.66
N LYS A 157 -3.80 13.50 10.87
CA LYS A 157 -3.46 14.83 10.32
C LYS A 157 -3.36 15.89 11.42
N ALA A 158 -4.26 15.89 12.39
CA ALA A 158 -4.24 16.82 13.52
C ALA A 158 -2.98 16.65 14.40
N MET A 159 -2.36 15.47 14.40
CA MET A 159 -1.05 15.23 15.00
C MET A 159 0.13 15.77 14.17
N GLY A 160 -0.12 16.38 13.00
CA GLY A 160 0.87 16.97 12.12
C GLY A 160 1.51 15.99 11.13
N LEU A 161 0.99 14.77 11.00
CA LEU A 161 1.54 13.77 10.09
C LEU A 161 1.14 14.04 8.64
N LYS A 162 2.08 13.84 7.72
CA LYS A 162 1.78 13.67 6.30
C LYS A 162 1.11 12.32 6.07
N VAL A 163 -0.19 12.32 5.80
CA VAL A 163 -0.98 11.10 5.58
C VAL A 163 -0.90 10.68 4.10
N ALA A 164 -0.32 9.51 3.84
CA ALA A 164 -0.35 8.84 2.54
C ALA A 164 -1.35 7.69 2.55
N LEU A 165 -2.30 7.68 1.59
CA LEU A 165 -3.44 6.76 1.56
C LEU A 165 -3.39 5.82 0.34
N ASP A 166 -3.40 4.52 0.59
CA ASP A 166 -3.56 3.45 -0.43
C ASP A 166 -4.60 2.43 0.03
N THR A 167 -5.86 2.73 -0.28
CA THR A 167 -7.00 1.86 -0.01
C THR A 167 -7.99 1.93 -1.17
N SER A 168 -9.11 1.22 -1.07
CA SER A 168 -10.09 1.10 -2.14
C SER A 168 -11.54 1.14 -1.63
N GLY A 169 -12.48 1.22 -2.57
CA GLY A 169 -13.92 1.24 -2.31
C GLY A 169 -14.35 2.33 -1.32
N GLN A 170 -15.23 1.98 -0.39
CA GLN A 170 -15.80 2.93 0.58
C GLN A 170 -14.73 3.55 1.50
N ALA A 171 -13.64 2.83 1.80
CA ALA A 171 -12.56 3.37 2.62
C ALA A 171 -11.83 4.49 1.87
N LEU A 172 -11.60 4.34 0.57
CA LEU A 172 -10.99 5.37 -0.26
C LEU A 172 -11.91 6.59 -0.36
N ARG A 173 -13.20 6.37 -0.63
CA ARG A 173 -14.20 7.45 -0.71
C ARG A 173 -14.21 8.31 0.56
N VAL A 174 -14.28 7.70 1.74
CA VAL A 174 -14.26 8.46 3.00
C VAL A 174 -12.87 9.06 3.25
N GLY A 175 -11.80 8.31 2.97
CA GLY A 175 -10.44 8.80 3.19
C GLY A 175 -10.07 10.03 2.34
N LEU A 176 -10.66 10.18 1.15
CA LEU A 176 -10.51 11.40 0.34
C LEU A 176 -11.11 12.64 1.02
N GLN A 177 -12.18 12.48 1.80
CA GLN A 177 -12.81 13.60 2.54
C GLN A 177 -11.89 14.16 3.63
N SER A 178 -10.98 13.34 4.15
CA SER A 178 -9.93 13.75 5.07
C SER A 178 -8.77 14.49 4.39
N LEU A 179 -8.79 14.67 3.05
CA LEU A 179 -7.78 15.40 2.27
C LEU A 179 -6.35 14.93 2.60
N PRO A 180 -5.98 13.67 2.29
CA PRO A 180 -4.65 13.15 2.59
C PRO A 180 -3.57 13.95 1.84
N TRP A 181 -2.36 13.95 2.38
CA TRP A 181 -1.21 14.57 1.72
C TRP A 181 -0.87 13.87 0.40
N LEU A 182 -0.95 12.54 0.37
CA LEU A 182 -0.80 11.74 -0.83
C LEU A 182 -1.92 10.70 -0.92
N VAL A 183 -2.47 10.49 -2.11
CA VAL A 183 -3.36 9.37 -2.40
C VAL A 183 -2.90 8.61 -3.64
N LYS A 184 -2.92 7.27 -3.58
CA LYS A 184 -2.55 6.41 -4.72
C LYS A 184 -3.67 5.44 -5.12
N PRO A 185 -4.71 5.88 -5.84
CA PRO A 185 -5.66 4.95 -6.44
C PRO A 185 -5.11 4.39 -7.76
N ASN A 186 -5.68 3.30 -8.24
CA ASN A 186 -5.68 2.99 -9.67
C ASN A 186 -6.83 3.71 -10.39
N THR A 187 -6.89 3.62 -11.71
CA THR A 187 -7.92 4.28 -12.54
C THR A 187 -9.36 3.94 -12.10
N GLU A 188 -9.64 2.66 -11.86
CA GLU A 188 -10.96 2.14 -11.48
C GLU A 188 -11.31 2.60 -10.05
N GLU A 189 -10.37 2.46 -9.10
CA GLU A 189 -10.53 2.90 -7.72
C GLU A 189 -10.83 4.40 -7.62
N LEU A 190 -10.17 5.22 -8.46
CA LEU A 190 -10.41 6.66 -8.52
C LEU A 190 -11.84 6.98 -8.98
N GLY A 191 -12.29 6.33 -10.05
CA GLY A 191 -13.66 6.51 -10.56
C GLY A 191 -14.72 6.04 -9.58
N GLU A 192 -14.52 4.87 -8.95
CA GLU A 192 -15.43 4.34 -7.93
C GLU A 192 -15.53 5.29 -6.72
N ALA A 193 -14.40 5.80 -6.24
CA ALA A 193 -14.36 6.67 -5.08
C ALA A 193 -15.10 8.00 -5.33
N LEU A 194 -14.91 8.60 -6.51
CA LEU A 194 -15.55 9.86 -6.91
C LEU A 194 -16.98 9.69 -7.44
N GLY A 195 -17.39 8.46 -7.78
CA GLY A 195 -18.70 8.20 -8.38
C GLY A 195 -18.82 8.69 -9.83
N THR A 196 -17.69 8.78 -10.55
CA THR A 196 -17.63 9.22 -11.95
C THR A 196 -16.81 8.24 -12.79
N PRO A 197 -17.15 7.98 -14.06
CA PRO A 197 -16.33 7.16 -14.94
C PRO A 197 -14.97 7.81 -15.19
N VAL A 198 -13.90 7.02 -15.02
CA VAL A 198 -12.53 7.40 -15.33
C VAL A 198 -11.93 6.26 -16.13
N ASP A 199 -11.72 6.47 -17.42
CA ASP A 199 -11.27 5.46 -18.38
C ASP A 199 -9.94 5.86 -19.04
N ASP A 200 -9.69 7.16 -19.17
CA ASP A 200 -8.53 7.70 -19.89
C ASP A 200 -7.72 8.76 -19.10
N ALA A 201 -6.60 9.17 -19.69
CA ALA A 201 -5.67 10.14 -19.10
C ALA A 201 -6.30 11.54 -18.88
N SER A 202 -7.24 11.94 -19.72
CA SER A 202 -7.92 13.24 -19.61
C SER A 202 -8.92 13.22 -18.46
N GLN A 203 -9.68 12.14 -18.32
CA GLN A 203 -10.58 11.94 -17.18
C GLN A 203 -9.82 11.78 -15.87
N GLN A 204 -8.68 11.07 -15.86
CA GLN A 204 -7.79 11.02 -14.71
C GLN A 204 -7.33 12.41 -14.29
N ARG A 205 -6.95 13.27 -15.26
CA ARG A 205 -6.55 14.66 -14.98
C ARG A 205 -7.68 15.45 -14.35
N LEU A 206 -8.90 15.37 -14.88
CA LEU A 206 -10.05 16.09 -14.33
C LEU A 206 -10.36 15.64 -12.89
N ALA A 207 -10.39 14.32 -12.66
CA ALA A 207 -10.59 13.74 -11.34
C ALA A 207 -9.48 14.13 -10.35
N ALA A 208 -8.22 14.07 -10.78
CA ALA A 208 -7.09 14.49 -9.96
C ALA A 208 -7.14 15.98 -9.66
N ARG A 209 -7.50 16.83 -10.63
CA ARG A 209 -7.61 18.28 -10.43
C ARG A 209 -8.67 18.63 -9.41
N GLN A 210 -9.83 17.96 -9.43
CA GLN A 210 -10.85 18.13 -8.39
C GLN A 210 -10.25 17.89 -6.99
N LEU A 211 -9.51 16.79 -6.81
CA LEU A 211 -8.89 16.47 -5.51
C LEU A 211 -7.80 17.47 -5.10
N LEU A 212 -7.01 17.95 -6.07
CA LEU A 212 -6.00 18.98 -5.84
C LEU A 212 -6.64 20.30 -5.39
N ASP A 213 -7.74 20.71 -6.03
CA ASP A 213 -8.48 21.92 -5.70
C ASP A 213 -9.18 21.81 -4.33
N GLU A 214 -9.56 20.60 -3.90
CA GLU A 214 -10.10 20.33 -2.57
C GLU A 214 -9.02 20.32 -1.47
N GLY A 215 -7.74 20.12 -1.82
CA GLY A 215 -6.60 20.26 -0.90
C GLY A 215 -5.71 19.02 -0.75
N VAL A 216 -5.89 17.97 -1.56
CA VAL A 216 -4.90 16.89 -1.67
C VAL A 216 -3.66 17.43 -2.37
N GLU A 217 -2.45 17.17 -1.85
CA GLU A 217 -1.23 17.73 -2.47
C GLU A 217 -0.68 16.84 -3.60
N HIS A 218 -0.83 15.52 -3.47
CA HIS A 218 -0.28 14.55 -4.42
C HIS A 218 -1.28 13.46 -4.78
N VAL A 219 -1.73 13.44 -6.03
CA VAL A 219 -2.59 12.38 -6.58
C VAL A 219 -1.77 11.51 -7.52
N VAL A 220 -1.57 10.25 -7.17
CA VAL A 220 -0.73 9.30 -7.92
C VAL A 220 -1.60 8.18 -8.49
N VAL A 221 -1.91 8.23 -9.78
CA VAL A 221 -2.79 7.25 -10.43
C VAL A 221 -1.97 6.19 -11.16
N SER A 222 -2.04 4.95 -10.68
CA SER A 222 -1.35 3.80 -11.30
C SER A 222 -2.21 3.12 -12.37
N ALA A 223 -1.58 2.70 -13.46
CA ALA A 223 -2.22 2.01 -14.60
C ALA A 223 -1.49 0.72 -15.02
N GLY A 224 -0.90 0.01 -14.05
CA GLY A 224 -0.20 -1.26 -14.28
C GLY A 224 0.97 -1.10 -15.27
N GLU A 225 0.97 -1.90 -16.34
CA GLU A 225 2.00 -1.84 -17.40
C GLU A 225 2.02 -0.51 -18.18
N HIS A 226 0.93 0.25 -18.14
CA HIS A 226 0.84 1.58 -18.77
C HIS A 226 1.50 2.67 -17.92
N GLY A 227 2.07 2.30 -16.76
CA GLY A 227 2.85 3.18 -15.91
C GLY A 227 2.02 3.88 -14.82
N VAL A 228 2.46 5.09 -14.48
CA VAL A 228 1.90 5.91 -13.40
C VAL A 228 1.83 7.37 -13.82
N ARG A 229 0.79 8.06 -13.39
CA ARG A 229 0.69 9.53 -13.49
C ARG A 229 0.67 10.14 -12.11
N TRP A 230 1.42 11.20 -11.93
CA TRP A 230 1.44 12.00 -10.71
C TRP A 230 0.98 13.41 -11.05
N PHE A 231 -0.11 13.81 -10.40
CA PHE A 231 -0.69 15.14 -10.46
C PHE A 231 -0.36 15.88 -9.17
N ALA A 232 0.15 17.10 -9.32
CA ALA A 232 0.36 18.09 -8.28
C ALA A 232 -0.10 19.44 -8.83
N HIS A 233 -0.27 20.44 -7.97
CA HIS A 233 -0.83 21.73 -8.37
C HIS A 233 -0.07 22.41 -9.54
N ASP A 234 1.24 22.23 -9.60
CA ASP A 234 2.11 22.95 -10.54
C ASP A 234 2.54 22.11 -11.74
N PHE A 235 2.31 20.79 -11.70
CA PHE A 235 2.78 19.87 -12.74
C PHE A 235 1.97 18.58 -12.82
N THR A 236 1.99 18.00 -14.02
CA THR A 236 1.67 16.59 -14.22
C THR A 236 2.90 15.87 -14.75
N LEU A 237 3.27 14.76 -14.10
CA LEU A 237 4.30 13.84 -14.57
C LEU A 237 3.70 12.48 -14.89
N ALA A 238 4.20 11.84 -15.95
CA ALA A 238 3.92 10.45 -16.25
C ALA A 238 5.23 9.67 -16.33
N ALA A 239 5.21 8.44 -15.83
CA ALA A 239 6.33 7.51 -15.90
C ALA A 239 5.88 6.15 -16.40
N VAL A 240 6.64 5.58 -17.35
CA VAL A 240 6.41 4.22 -17.85
C VAL A 240 7.64 3.37 -17.50
N PRO A 241 7.47 2.25 -16.78
CA PRO A 241 8.59 1.36 -16.47
C PRO A 241 9.08 0.64 -17.75
N PRO A 242 10.35 0.20 -17.80
CA PRO A 242 10.80 -0.69 -18.85
C PRO A 242 10.05 -2.03 -18.76
N LYS A 243 9.98 -2.77 -19.89
CA LYS A 243 9.45 -4.13 -19.87
C LYS A 243 10.33 -5.04 -19.03
N VAL A 244 9.70 -5.79 -18.13
CA VAL A 244 10.39 -6.75 -17.24
C VAL A 244 9.72 -8.12 -17.31
N LYS A 245 10.47 -9.15 -16.93
CA LYS A 245 9.90 -10.48 -16.75
C LYS A 245 9.16 -10.51 -15.40
N VAL A 246 7.84 -10.65 -15.46
CA VAL A 246 6.99 -10.68 -14.27
C VAL A 246 7.11 -12.04 -13.58
N ALA A 247 7.47 -12.02 -12.30
CA ALA A 247 7.41 -13.16 -11.38
C ALA A 247 6.15 -13.10 -10.50
N SER A 248 5.75 -11.89 -10.08
CA SER A 248 4.55 -11.63 -9.27
C SER A 248 4.07 -10.21 -9.56
N THR A 249 2.77 -9.92 -9.52
CA THR A 249 2.28 -8.52 -9.57
C THR A 249 1.99 -7.95 -8.18
N VAL A 250 2.07 -8.79 -7.15
CA VAL A 250 1.78 -8.42 -5.76
C VAL A 250 2.85 -7.44 -5.25
N GLY A 251 2.42 -6.38 -4.56
CA GLY A 251 3.34 -5.41 -3.95
C GLY A 251 3.85 -4.31 -4.86
N ALA A 252 3.52 -4.32 -6.15
CA ALA A 252 3.91 -3.24 -7.06
C ALA A 252 3.34 -1.88 -6.64
N GLY A 253 2.05 -1.86 -6.25
CA GLY A 253 1.38 -0.67 -5.73
C GLY A 253 1.99 -0.19 -4.42
N ASP A 254 2.18 -1.11 -3.47
CA ASP A 254 2.80 -0.82 -2.16
C ASP A 254 4.22 -0.25 -2.32
N SER A 255 5.00 -0.83 -3.23
CA SER A 255 6.37 -0.38 -3.56
C SER A 255 6.37 1.00 -4.21
N LEU A 256 5.39 1.30 -5.07
CA LEU A 256 5.20 2.63 -5.65
C LEU A 256 4.92 3.66 -4.55
N VAL A 257 4.02 3.36 -3.60
CA VAL A 257 3.72 4.25 -2.46
C VAL A 257 4.98 4.51 -1.64
N ALA A 258 5.73 3.47 -1.28
CA ALA A 258 6.96 3.59 -0.53
C ALA A 258 7.98 4.51 -1.24
N GLY A 259 8.18 4.32 -2.54
CA GLY A 259 9.07 5.15 -3.34
C GLY A 259 8.63 6.61 -3.45
N MET A 260 7.33 6.85 -3.59
CA MET A 260 6.76 8.21 -3.62
C MET A 260 6.95 8.92 -2.27
N VAL A 261 6.57 8.26 -1.17
CA VAL A 261 6.73 8.79 0.19
C VAL A 261 8.20 9.10 0.47
N HIS A 262 9.12 8.21 0.10
CA HIS A 262 10.55 8.44 0.24
C HIS A 262 11.03 9.69 -0.51
N GLY A 263 10.77 9.78 -1.83
CA GLY A 263 11.27 10.91 -2.63
C GLY A 263 10.71 12.25 -2.17
N LEU A 264 9.43 12.27 -1.80
CA LEU A 264 8.75 13.45 -1.27
C LEU A 264 9.28 13.89 0.10
N LEU A 265 9.49 12.97 1.04
CA LEU A 265 10.03 13.31 2.36
C LEU A 265 11.49 13.77 2.30
N GLN A 266 12.25 13.27 1.32
CA GLN A 266 13.64 13.65 1.10
C GLN A 266 13.79 14.94 0.28
N GLY A 267 12.67 15.55 -0.18
CA GLY A 267 12.69 16.76 -1.00
C GLY A 267 13.36 16.55 -2.37
N GLU A 268 13.29 15.34 -2.92
CA GLU A 268 13.85 15.06 -4.23
C GLU A 268 13.05 15.74 -5.35
N ALA A 269 13.72 16.06 -6.46
CA ALA A 269 13.05 16.59 -7.64
C ALA A 269 11.95 15.62 -8.12
N ALA A 270 10.81 16.16 -8.55
CA ALA A 270 9.62 15.37 -8.88
C ALA A 270 9.90 14.27 -9.94
N SER A 271 10.68 14.59 -10.98
CA SER A 271 11.10 13.62 -12.00
C SER A 271 11.90 12.46 -11.41
N ARG A 272 12.83 12.74 -10.49
CA ARG A 272 13.64 11.73 -9.80
C ARG A 272 12.79 10.88 -8.86
N THR A 273 11.89 11.50 -8.10
CA THR A 273 10.93 10.82 -7.21
C THR A 273 10.08 9.83 -8.01
N LEU A 274 9.44 10.28 -9.09
CA LEU A 274 8.56 9.42 -9.89
C LEU A 274 9.34 8.30 -10.60
N ALA A 275 10.53 8.61 -11.15
CA ALA A 275 11.36 7.59 -11.78
C ALA A 275 11.80 6.51 -10.80
N ARG A 276 12.24 6.89 -9.59
CA ARG A 276 12.61 5.91 -8.57
C ARG A 276 11.41 5.09 -8.12
N ALA A 277 10.28 5.74 -7.80
CA ALA A 277 9.09 5.04 -7.34
C ALA A 277 8.59 4.03 -8.38
N THR A 278 8.60 4.43 -9.65
CA THR A 278 8.26 3.55 -10.79
C THR A 278 9.24 2.38 -10.92
N ALA A 279 10.54 2.62 -10.73
CA ALA A 279 11.56 1.58 -10.78
C ALA A 279 11.46 0.58 -9.63
N ILE A 280 11.16 1.04 -8.41
CA ILE A 280 10.93 0.18 -7.24
C ILE A 280 9.69 -0.70 -7.49
N ALA A 281 8.61 -0.12 -8.00
CA ALA A 281 7.41 -0.89 -8.39
C ALA A 281 7.72 -1.92 -9.50
N ALA A 282 8.51 -1.55 -10.50
CA ALA A 282 8.94 -2.46 -11.57
C ALA A 282 9.86 -3.57 -11.05
N GLN A 283 10.72 -3.29 -10.08
CA GLN A 283 11.56 -4.32 -9.46
C GLN A 283 10.73 -5.31 -8.65
N ALA A 284 9.77 -4.80 -7.87
CA ALA A 284 8.89 -5.63 -7.05
C ALA A 284 8.20 -6.73 -7.87
N VAL A 285 7.85 -6.45 -9.13
CA VAL A 285 7.21 -7.46 -9.97
C VAL A 285 8.16 -8.52 -10.55
N THR A 286 9.47 -8.32 -10.45
CA THR A 286 10.49 -9.26 -10.96
C THR A 286 10.91 -10.33 -9.94
N GLN A 287 10.40 -10.24 -8.71
CA GLN A 287 10.81 -11.09 -7.59
C GLN A 287 9.60 -11.68 -6.86
N VAL A 288 9.87 -12.69 -6.04
CA VAL A 288 8.93 -13.22 -5.06
C VAL A 288 9.30 -12.63 -3.70
N GLY A 289 8.33 -12.01 -3.02
CA GLY A 289 8.54 -11.28 -1.78
C GLY A 289 8.62 -9.76 -1.96
N PHE A 290 8.82 -9.05 -0.85
CA PHE A 290 8.79 -7.59 -0.78
C PHE A 290 10.15 -7.02 -0.37
N GLY A 291 10.44 -5.80 -0.82
CA GLY A 291 11.70 -5.09 -0.51
C GLY A 291 12.60 -4.86 -1.72
N ILE A 292 13.72 -4.18 -1.49
CA ILE A 292 14.75 -3.85 -2.49
C ILE A 292 15.96 -4.74 -2.23
N ASN A 293 16.07 -5.83 -2.99
CA ASN A 293 17.13 -6.83 -2.79
C ASN A 293 18.32 -6.67 -3.76
N ASP A 294 18.13 -5.97 -4.89
CA ASP A 294 19.15 -5.76 -5.92
C ASP A 294 19.22 -4.27 -6.31
N HIS A 295 20.11 -3.53 -5.65
CA HIS A 295 20.28 -2.10 -5.90
C HIS A 295 20.81 -1.80 -7.32
N ASP A 296 21.60 -2.69 -7.91
CA ASP A 296 22.13 -2.50 -9.26
C ASP A 296 21.03 -2.66 -10.32
N GLN A 297 20.14 -3.64 -10.13
CA GLN A 297 18.94 -3.79 -10.95
C GLN A 297 18.03 -2.58 -10.79
N LEU A 298 17.81 -2.11 -9.55
CA LEU A 298 17.00 -0.91 -9.32
C LEU A 298 17.56 0.30 -10.07
N ALA A 299 18.87 0.52 -10.02
CA ALA A 299 19.53 1.61 -10.73
C ALA A 299 19.35 1.49 -12.26
N ARG A 300 19.49 0.27 -12.81
CA ARG A 300 19.23 0.00 -14.24
C ARG A 300 17.77 0.27 -14.63
N LEU A 301 16.82 -0.18 -13.81
CA LEU A 301 15.39 0.06 -14.02
C LEU A 301 15.07 1.55 -13.98
N GLN A 302 15.59 2.28 -13.00
CA GLN A 302 15.39 3.71 -12.85
C GLN A 302 15.94 4.49 -14.05
N ALA A 303 17.14 4.16 -14.54
CA ALA A 303 17.71 4.79 -15.73
C ALA A 303 16.91 4.51 -17.01
N ALA A 304 16.12 3.43 -17.03
CA ALA A 304 15.30 3.02 -18.16
C ALA A 304 13.82 3.46 -18.03
N VAL A 305 13.44 4.20 -16.98
CA VAL A 305 12.09 4.77 -16.86
C VAL A 305 11.94 5.91 -17.86
N SER A 306 10.89 5.83 -18.68
CA SER A 306 10.50 6.92 -19.58
C SER A 306 9.61 7.91 -18.85
N LEU A 307 10.06 9.16 -18.74
CA LEU A 307 9.31 10.26 -18.14
C LEU A 307 8.73 11.19 -19.20
N THR A 308 7.51 11.65 -18.97
CA THR A 308 6.86 12.71 -19.74
C THR A 308 6.31 13.75 -18.79
N GLU A 309 6.62 15.03 -19.03
CA GLU A 309 6.16 16.15 -18.23
C GLU A 309 5.19 17.02 -19.02
N GLN A 310 4.11 17.44 -18.36
CA GLN A 310 3.20 18.45 -18.85
C GLN A 310 3.08 19.53 -17.78
N GLN A 311 3.47 20.76 -18.13
CA GLN A 311 3.27 21.92 -17.26
C GLN A 311 1.78 22.21 -17.17
N GLU A 312 1.26 22.38 -15.95
CA GLU A 312 -0.10 22.89 -15.75
C GLU A 312 -0.05 24.40 -16.00
N GLY A 313 -0.50 24.82 -17.19
CA GLY A 313 -0.54 26.23 -17.54
C GLY A 313 -1.51 26.97 -16.63
N CYS A 314 -1.06 28.11 -16.07
CA CYS A 314 -1.94 29.11 -15.48
C CYS A 314 -2.98 29.52 -16.56
N GLN A 315 -4.23 29.05 -16.42
CA GLN A 315 -5.37 29.63 -17.11
C GLN A 315 -6.07 30.61 -16.18
#